data_AF-A0A0T7BRS4-F1
#
_entry.id   AF-A0A0T7BRS4-F1
#
_cell.length_a   1.000
_cell.length_b   1.000
_cell.length_c   1.000
_cell.angle_alpha   90.00
_cell.angle_beta   90.00
_cell.angle_gamma   90.00
#
_symmetry.space_group_name_H-M   'P 1'
#
loop_
_entity.id
_entity.type
_entity.pdbx_description
1 polymer ?
#
loop_
_entity_poly.entity_id
_entity_poly.type
_entity_poly.pdbx_seq_one_letter_code
_entity_poly.pdbx_strand_id
1 'polypeptide(L)'
;MKATEFDAKFDQEEDITEFLDLSQAKRPGHEQKRVNVDFPAWMIEALDYEAKRLGVTRQSIIKVWLAERLEKSAHRNIQYIDV
;
A
#
# COMPACT_ATOMS: atom_id res chain seq x y z
N MET A 1 7.26 -19.42 27.31
CA MET A 1 5.83 -19.78 27.22
C MET A 1 5.72 -21.17 26.63
N LYS A 2 4.77 -21.99 27.10
CA LYS A 2 4.44 -23.27 26.43
C LYS A 2 3.51 -23.01 25.25
N ALA A 3 3.57 -23.81 24.19
CA ALA A 3 2.73 -23.63 23.01
C ALA A 3 1.23 -23.55 23.35
N THR A 4 0.74 -24.38 24.26
CA THR A 4 -0.67 -24.39 24.70
C THR A 4 -1.12 -23.10 25.38
N GLU A 5 -0.20 -22.39 26.04
CA GLU A 5 -0.46 -21.11 26.71
C GLU A 5 -0.45 -19.95 25.70
N PHE A 6 0.40 -20.05 24.68
CA PHE A 6 0.42 -19.14 23.55
C PHE A 6 -0.87 -19.21 22.75
N ASP A 7 -1.30 -20.42 22.38
CA ASP A 7 -2.53 -20.65 21.62
C ASP A 7 -3.76 -20.10 22.36
N ALA A 8 -3.86 -20.38 23.67
CA ALA A 8 -4.97 -19.88 24.48
C ALA A 8 -5.01 -18.34 24.54
N LYS A 9 -3.86 -17.66 24.61
CA LYS A 9 -3.79 -16.19 24.60
C LYS A 9 -4.15 -15.63 23.23
N PHE A 10 -3.67 -16.25 22.15
CA PHE A 10 -4.01 -15.87 20.79
C PHE A 10 -5.52 -15.98 20.53
N ASP A 11 -6.15 -17.10 20.92
CA ASP A 11 -7.58 -17.34 20.74
C ASP A 11 -8.46 -16.39 21.59
N GLN A 12 -7.90 -15.82 22.65
CA GLN A 12 -8.56 -14.83 23.50
C GLN A 12 -8.37 -13.39 23.02
N GLU A 13 -7.79 -13.19 21.82
CA GLU A 13 -7.46 -11.87 21.26
C GLU A 13 -6.52 -11.04 22.16
N GLU A 14 -5.75 -11.69 23.04
CA GLU A 14 -4.77 -11.03 23.87
C GLU A 14 -3.54 -10.61 23.04
N ASP A 15 -2.86 -9.54 23.46
CA ASP A 15 -1.60 -9.13 22.83
C ASP A 15 -0.49 -10.15 23.16
N ILE A 16 -0.03 -10.84 22.12
CA ILE A 16 1.07 -11.82 22.18
C ILE A 16 2.36 -11.30 21.54
N THR A 17 2.41 -10.02 21.15
CA THR A 17 3.49 -9.45 20.34
C THR A 17 4.86 -9.58 21.01
N GLU A 18 4.92 -9.49 22.34
CA GLU A 18 6.16 -9.68 23.12
C GLU A 18 6.78 -11.09 22.99
N PHE A 19 5.98 -12.07 22.57
CA PHE A 19 6.41 -13.46 22.40
C PHE A 19 6.77 -13.80 20.95
N LEU A 20 6.61 -12.87 20.01
CA LEU A 20 6.91 -13.05 18.59
C LEU A 20 8.32 -12.52 18.26
N ASP A 21 9.15 -13.32 17.58
CA ASP A 21 10.35 -12.82 16.93
C ASP A 21 9.98 -12.18 15.59
N LEU A 22 9.87 -10.84 15.60
CA LEU A 22 9.52 -10.05 14.42
C LEU A 22 10.73 -9.67 13.54
N SER A 23 11.93 -10.15 13.85
CA SER A 23 13.15 -9.79 13.09
C SER A 23 13.08 -10.13 11.60
N GLN A 24 12.25 -11.12 11.23
CA GLN A 24 11.98 -11.51 9.85
C GLN A 24 10.56 -11.19 9.38
N ALA A 25 9.77 -10.45 10.16
CA ALA A 25 8.43 -10.06 9.77
C ALA A 25 8.49 -9.18 8.51
N LYS A 26 7.78 -9.61 7.46
CA LYS A 26 7.65 -8.87 6.19
C LYS A 26 6.18 -8.70 5.87
N ARG A 27 5.86 -7.66 5.11
CA ARG A 27 4.54 -7.44 4.51
C ARG A 27 4.66 -7.76 3.01
N PRO A 28 4.43 -9.02 2.57
CA PRO A 28 4.45 -9.36 1.16
C PRO A 28 3.52 -8.44 0.38
N GLY A 29 3.96 -7.93 -0.77
CA GLY A 29 3.20 -6.97 -1.58
C GLY A 29 3.45 -5.48 -1.27
N HIS A 30 4.14 -5.14 -0.18
CA HIS A 30 4.54 -3.76 0.14
C HIS A 30 5.97 -3.40 -0.30
N GLU A 31 6.62 -4.27 -1.08
CA GLU A 31 7.94 -3.98 -1.63
C GLU A 31 7.85 -2.86 -2.67
N GLN A 32 8.46 -1.70 -2.36
CA GLN A 32 8.51 -0.58 -3.28
C GLN A 32 9.53 -0.86 -4.39
N LYS A 33 9.06 -0.93 -5.64
CA LYS A 33 9.94 -0.97 -6.83
C LYS A 33 9.93 0.39 -7.50
N ARG A 34 11.12 0.94 -7.80
CA ARG A 34 11.26 2.19 -8.55
C ARG A 34 11.12 1.91 -10.05
N VAL A 35 10.31 2.72 -10.72
CA VAL A 35 10.12 2.68 -12.17
C VAL A 35 10.33 4.09 -12.70
N ASN A 36 11.08 4.22 -13.80
CA ASN A 36 11.28 5.50 -14.49
C ASN A 36 10.36 5.54 -15.71
N VAL A 37 9.68 6.68 -15.92
CA VAL A 37 8.75 6.88 -17.03
C VAL A 37 8.92 8.31 -17.52
N ASP A 38 9.06 8.47 -18.83
CA ASP A 38 9.06 9.78 -19.48
C ASP A 38 7.63 10.17 -19.85
N PHE A 39 7.29 11.45 -19.63
CA PHE A 39 5.99 12.01 -19.95
C PHE A 39 6.13 13.19 -20.91
N PRO A 40 5.23 13.35 -21.89
CA PRO A 40 5.14 14.56 -22.70
C PRO A 40 4.91 15.80 -21.81
N ALA A 41 5.45 16.95 -22.22
CA ALA A 41 5.34 18.20 -21.47
C ALA A 41 3.89 18.57 -21.10
N TRP A 42 2.95 18.44 -22.05
CA TRP A 42 1.53 18.72 -21.83
C TRP A 42 0.91 17.87 -20.71
N MET A 43 1.39 16.63 -20.55
CA MET A 43 0.87 15.72 -19.53
C MET A 43 1.41 16.11 -18.15
N ILE A 44 2.67 16.53 -18.07
CA ILE A 44 3.27 17.02 -16.82
C ILE A 44 2.52 18.27 -16.33
N GLU A 45 2.24 19.21 -17.23
CA GLU A 45 1.49 20.43 -16.92
C GLU A 45 0.08 20.13 -16.39
N ALA A 46 -0.63 19.19 -17.02
CA ALA A 46 -1.93 18.74 -16.55
C ALA A 46 -1.88 18.08 -15.16
N LEU A 47 -0.87 17.24 -14.92
CA LEU A 47 -0.65 16.59 -13.62
C LEU A 47 -0.33 17.61 -12.52
N ASP A 48 0.48 18.63 -12.82
CA ASP A 48 0.83 19.70 -11.89
C ASP A 48 -0.36 20.56 -11.51
N TYR A 49 -1.19 20.92 -12.50
CA TYR A 49 -2.41 21.67 -12.26
C TYR A 49 -3.32 20.92 -11.28
N GLU A 50 -3.53 19.63 -11.51
CA GLU A 50 -4.40 18.82 -10.66
C GLU A 50 -3.81 18.60 -9.26
N ALA A 51 -2.52 18.30 -9.19
CA ALA A 51 -1.82 18.14 -7.91
C ALA A 51 -1.94 19.41 -7.06
N LYS A 52 -1.78 20.59 -7.69
CA LYS A 52 -1.98 21.89 -7.03
C LYS A 52 -3.43 22.10 -6.58
N ARG A 53 -4.41 21.76 -7.43
CA ARG A 53 -5.85 21.88 -7.12
C ARG A 53 -6.24 21.08 -5.88
N LEU A 54 -5.65 19.90 -5.72
CA LEU A 54 -5.91 18.97 -4.62
C LEU A 54 -4.95 19.15 -3.42
N GLY A 55 -3.95 20.02 -3.54
CA GLY A 55 -2.96 20.24 -2.47
C GLY A 55 -2.04 19.05 -2.22
N VAL A 56 -1.78 18.24 -3.24
CA VAL A 56 -0.94 17.03 -3.16
C VAL A 56 0.26 17.13 -4.10
N THR A 57 1.18 16.15 -4.02
CA THR A 57 2.33 16.10 -4.94
C THR A 57 1.93 15.48 -6.28
N ARG A 58 2.72 15.76 -7.33
CA ARG A 58 2.60 15.09 -8.63
C ARG A 58 2.69 13.56 -8.51
N GLN A 59 3.57 13.04 -7.65
CA GLN A 59 3.69 11.59 -7.43
C GLN A 59 2.43 11.00 -6.80
N SER A 60 1.80 11.72 -5.87
CA SER A 60 0.55 11.31 -5.23
C SER A 60 -0.58 11.18 -6.26
N ILE A 61 -0.75 12.18 -7.14
CA ILE A 61 -1.83 12.13 -8.15
C ILE A 61 -1.59 11.00 -9.17
N ILE A 62 -0.35 10.80 -9.60
CA ILE A 62 0.02 9.67 -10.48
C ILE A 62 -0.34 8.33 -9.82
N LYS A 63 0.00 8.17 -8.53
CA LYS A 63 -0.29 6.94 -7.78
C LYS A 63 -1.80 6.69 -7.69
N VAL A 64 -2.58 7.71 -7.32
CA VAL A 64 -4.04 7.60 -7.17
C VAL A 64 -4.72 7.25 -8.49
N TRP A 65 -4.40 7.97 -9.57
CA TRP A 65 -5.03 7.71 -10.88
C TRP A 65 -4.65 6.35 -11.45
N LEU A 66 -3.39 5.93 -11.28
CA LEU A 66 -2.96 4.60 -11.70
C LEU A 66 -3.70 3.51 -10.91
N ALA A 67 -3.80 3.67 -9.59
CA ALA A 67 -4.57 2.81 -8.71
C ALA A 67 -6.04 2.69 -9.16
N GLU A 68 -6.74 3.80 -9.31
CA GLU A 68 -8.14 3.82 -9.76
C GLU A 68 -8.33 3.13 -11.12
N ARG A 69 -7.38 3.35 -12.05
CA ARG A 69 -7.45 2.73 -13.38
C ARG A 69 -7.17 1.22 -13.31
N LEU A 70 -6.27 0.79 -12.44
CA LEU A 70 -5.97 -0.61 -12.19
C LEU A 70 -7.15 -1.30 -11.50
N GLU A 71 -7.78 -0.71 -10.49
CA GLU A 71 -8.99 -1.23 -9.81
C GLU A 71 -10.17 -1.38 -10.76
N LYS A 72 -10.43 -0.37 -11.61
CA LYS A 72 -11.46 -0.45 -12.66
C LYS A 72 -11.18 -1.58 -13.64
N SER A 73 -9.91 -1.85 -13.93
CA SER A 73 -9.49 -2.98 -14.78
C SER A 73 -9.51 -4.31 -14.02
N ALA A 74 -9.27 -4.27 -12.72
CA ALA A 74 -9.16 -5.40 -11.78
C ALA A 74 -10.50 -5.77 -11.12
N HIS A 75 -11.64 -5.33 -11.68
CA HIS A 75 -12.90 -6.08 -11.55
C HIS A 75 -12.80 -7.51 -12.15
N ARG A 76 -11.60 -7.92 -12.60
CA ARG A 76 -11.03 -9.27 -12.47
C ARG A 76 -9.88 -9.23 -11.45
N ASN A 77 -10.19 -9.48 -10.17
CA ASN A 77 -9.28 -9.65 -9.03
C ASN A 77 -8.16 -8.61 -8.83
N ILE A 78 -8.29 -7.73 -7.83
CA ILE A 78 -7.29 -7.41 -6.79
C ILE A 78 -7.95 -6.40 -5.81
N GLN A 79 -8.24 -6.84 -4.58
CA GLN A 79 -8.39 -5.96 -3.41
C GLN A 79 -6.98 -5.56 -2.99
N TYR A 80 -6.63 -4.27 -2.98
CA TYR A 80 -5.58 -3.72 -2.10
C TYR A 80 -5.42 -2.23 -2.38
N ILE A 81 -6.15 -1.37 -1.65
CA ILE A 81 -5.66 -0.05 -1.21
C ILE A 81 -6.35 0.28 0.12
N ASP A 82 -5.69 -0.05 1.24
CA ASP A 82 -5.91 0.67 2.48
C ASP A 82 -5.08 1.97 2.45
N VAL A 83 -5.74 3.07 2.83
CA VAL A 83 -5.17 4.40 3.06
C VAL A 83 -4.68 4.50 4.49
#